data_AF-A0A9X0D9A2-F1
#
_entry.id   AF-A0A9X0D9A2-F1
#
_cell.length_a   1.000
_cell.length_b   1.000
_cell.length_c   1.000
_cell.angle_alpha   90.00
_cell.angle_beta   90.00
_cell.angle_gamma   90.00
#
_symmetry.space_group_name_H-M   'P 1'
#
loop_
_entity.id
_entity.type
_entity.pdbx_description
1 polymer ?
#
loop_
_entity_poly.entity_id
_entity_poly.type
_entity_poly.pdbx_seq_one_letter_code
_entity_poly.pdbx_strand_id
1 'polypeptide(L)'
;MVLYLLESMEKLSGVSSSLRRVLKSLADLFVLWGIAENSGSFLEAGVLDCGQIQTIRQQVYALMDQLRPEAVSLVDAFDYSDYVLNSPLGRYDGNVYEDLFRWAQRSALNNEQVQPGFYKYLRPLMQSNKSKL
;
A
#
# COMPACT_ATOMS: atom_id res chain seq x y z
N MET A 1 14.85 -4.84 14.73
CA MET A 1 14.45 -4.64 13.32
C MET A 1 15.59 -4.03 12.50
N VAL A 2 16.13 -2.87 12.86
CA VAL A 2 17.28 -2.26 12.15
C VAL A 2 18.53 -3.16 12.15
N LEU A 3 18.85 -3.82 13.27
CA LEU A 3 19.97 -4.78 13.34
C LEU A 3 19.81 -5.95 12.37
N TYR A 4 18.61 -6.55 12.31
CA TYR A 4 18.30 -7.61 11.34
C TYR A 4 18.46 -7.16 9.89
N LEU A 5 18.10 -5.92 9.58
CA LEU A 5 18.28 -5.36 8.24
C LEU A 5 19.76 -5.22 7.89
N LEU A 6 20.59 -4.72 8.82
CA LEU A 6 22.04 -4.58 8.61
C LEU A 6 22.70 -5.95 8.42
N GLU A 7 22.40 -6.92 9.28
CA GLU A 7 22.88 -8.31 9.13
C GLU A 7 22.43 -8.94 7.80
N SER A 8 21.20 -8.63 7.35
CA SER A 8 20.69 -9.13 6.07
C SER A 8 21.41 -8.49 4.88
N MET A 9 21.78 -7.21 4.97
CA MET A 9 22.56 -6.51 3.94
C MET A 9 23.99 -7.05 3.83
N GLU A 10 24.62 -7.43 4.94
CA GLU A 10 25.95 -8.05 4.93
C GLU A 10 25.96 -9.42 4.22
N LYS A 11 24.84 -10.16 4.31
CA LYS A 11 24.68 -11.47 3.66
C LYS A 11 24.46 -11.40 2.15
N LEU A 12 24.35 -10.22 1.55
CA LEU A 12 24.15 -10.02 0.10
C LEU A 12 25.44 -10.20 -0.73
N SER A 13 26.50 -10.81 -0.20
CA SER A 13 27.82 -10.91 -0.83
C SER A 13 27.81 -11.65 -2.18
N GLY A 14 26.91 -12.62 -2.38
CA GLY A 14 26.78 -13.41 -3.61
C GLY A 14 25.75 -12.92 -4.64
N VAL A 15 25.11 -11.78 -4.40
CA VAL A 15 24.02 -11.25 -5.25
C VAL A 15 24.57 -10.33 -6.34
N SER A 16 23.89 -10.26 -7.49
CA SER A 16 24.26 -9.36 -8.59
C SER A 16 24.35 -7.90 -8.13
N SER A 17 25.24 -7.13 -8.76
CA SER A 17 25.45 -5.71 -8.43
C SER A 17 24.18 -4.87 -8.62
N SER A 18 23.36 -5.19 -9.62
CA SER A 18 22.09 -4.53 -9.89
C SER A 18 21.08 -4.77 -8.77
N LEU A 19 20.88 -6.03 -8.35
CA LEU A 19 19.94 -6.36 -7.28
C LEU A 19 20.42 -5.84 -5.93
N ARG A 20 21.74 -5.92 -5.65
CA ARG A 20 22.31 -5.30 -4.44
C ARG A 20 22.02 -3.81 -4.37
N ARG A 21 22.14 -3.08 -5.49
CA ARG A 21 21.85 -1.64 -5.54
C ARG A 21 20.38 -1.35 -5.20
N VAL A 22 19.44 -2.09 -5.78
CA VAL A 22 18.00 -1.89 -5.51
C VAL A 22 17.68 -2.21 -4.05
N LEU A 23 18.15 -3.35 -3.53
CA LEU A 23 17.93 -3.74 -2.13
C LEU A 23 18.57 -2.75 -1.15
N LYS A 24 19.76 -2.21 -1.47
CA LYS A 24 20.40 -1.17 -0.67
C LYS A 24 19.57 0.11 -0.64
N SER A 25 19.06 0.56 -1.79
CA SER A 25 18.17 1.73 -1.85
C SER A 25 16.88 1.52 -1.07
N LEU A 26 16.31 0.32 -1.09
CA LEU A 26 15.14 -0.04 -0.28
C LEU A 26 15.45 -0.03 1.22
N ALA A 27 16.61 -0.58 1.61
CA ALA A 27 17.08 -0.56 3.00
C ALA A 27 17.33 0.88 3.50
N ASP A 28 17.95 1.72 2.65
CA ASP A 28 18.19 3.14 2.96
C ASP A 28 16.87 3.89 3.12
N LEU A 29 15.89 3.65 2.22
CA LEU A 29 14.56 4.24 2.34
C LEU A 29 13.90 3.87 3.67
N PHE A 30 13.94 2.58 4.03
CA PHE A 30 13.36 2.10 5.28
C PHE A 30 13.98 2.77 6.52
N VAL A 31 15.31 2.85 6.57
CA VAL A 31 16.03 3.45 7.71
C VAL A 31 15.79 4.96 7.77
N LEU A 32 15.95 5.67 6.66
CA LEU A 32 15.81 7.13 6.62
C LEU A 32 14.37 7.57 6.88
N TRP A 33 13.38 6.82 6.37
CA TRP A 33 11.97 7.06 6.69
C TRP A 33 11.69 6.84 8.18
N GLY A 34 12.24 5.79 8.79
CA GLY A 34 12.13 5.55 10.22
C GLY A 34 12.75 6.67 11.07
N ILE A 35 13.88 7.24 10.64
CA ILE A 35 14.49 8.41 11.30
C ILE A 35 13.60 9.66 11.13
N ALA A 36 13.04 9.88 9.94
CA ALA A 36 12.18 11.03 9.66
C ALA A 36 10.88 11.01 10.48
N GLU A 37 10.26 9.84 10.66
CA GLU A 37 9.06 9.66 11.49
C GLU A 37 9.36 9.85 12.98
N ASN A 38 10.53 9.39 13.44
CA ASN A 38 10.92 9.46 14.86
C ASN A 38 11.88 10.62 15.14
N SER A 39 11.86 11.68 14.33
CA SER A 39 12.88 12.74 14.36
C SER A 39 12.99 13.43 15.73
N GLY A 40 11.90 13.48 16.49
CA GLY A 40 11.87 14.07 17.84
C GLY A 40 12.90 13.44 18.78
N SER A 41 12.99 12.10 18.83
CA SER A 41 13.93 11.41 19.70
C SER A 41 15.39 11.63 19.29
N PHE A 42 15.66 11.76 17.99
CA PHE A 42 17.02 12.04 17.49
C PHE A 42 17.46 13.48 17.78
N LEU A 43 16.52 14.42 17.72
CA LEU A 43 16.75 15.83 18.10
C LEU A 43 16.97 15.95 19.61
N GLU A 44 16.13 15.29 20.42
CA GLU A 44 16.23 15.31 21.88
C GLU A 44 17.53 14.69 22.38
N ALA A 45 17.96 13.59 21.78
CA ALA A 45 19.24 12.95 22.08
C ALA A 45 20.47 13.74 21.57
N GLY A 46 20.26 14.82 20.81
CA GLY A 46 21.32 15.61 20.20
C GLY A 46 22.14 14.87 19.15
N VAL A 47 21.62 13.76 18.62
CA VAL A 47 22.29 12.93 17.61
C VAL A 47 22.18 13.57 16.23
N LEU A 48 21.04 14.21 15.95
CA LEU A 48 20.76 14.91 14.70
C LEU A 48 20.29 16.33 14.98
N ASP A 49 20.59 17.25 14.07
CA ASP A 49 20.04 18.61 14.06
C ASP A 49 18.87 18.79 13.09
N CYS A 50 18.19 19.94 13.17
CA CYS A 50 17.04 20.23 12.31
C CYS A 50 17.37 20.23 10.81
N GLY A 51 18.57 20.69 10.42
CA GLY A 51 19.02 20.73 9.03
C GLY A 51 19.31 19.33 8.48
N GLN A 52 19.90 18.46 9.30
CA GLN A 52 20.11 17.06 8.97
C GLN A 52 18.78 16.31 8.81
N ILE A 53 17.81 16.55 9.70
CA ILE A 53 16.46 15.98 9.57
C ILE A 53 15.78 16.46 8.27
N GLN A 54 15.93 17.73 7.90
CA GLN A 54 15.41 18.25 6.64
C GLN A 54 16.06 17.58 5.43
N THR A 55 17.38 17.38 5.48
CA THR A 55 18.14 16.68 4.43
C THR A 55 17.70 15.22 4.30
N ILE A 56 17.48 14.52 5.42
CA ILE A 56 16.98 13.15 5.45
C ILE A 56 15.61 13.06 4.77
N ARG A 57 14.68 14.00 5.06
CA ARG A 57 13.37 14.04 4.42
C ARG A 57 13.47 14.22 2.90
N GLN A 58 14.38 15.06 2.43
CA GLN A 58 14.64 15.23 1.00
C GLN A 58 15.19 13.94 0.37
N GLN A 59 16.11 13.26 1.08
CA GLN A 59 16.67 12.00 0.61
C GLN A 59 15.63 10.87 0.53
N VAL A 60 14.66 10.85 1.45
CA VAL A 60 13.51 9.91 1.39
C VAL A 60 12.75 10.08 0.07
N TYR A 61 12.42 11.33 -0.32
CA TYR A 61 11.73 11.57 -1.59
C TYR A 61 12.58 11.19 -2.81
N ALA A 62 13.87 11.49 -2.79
CA ALA A 62 14.79 11.09 -3.85
C ALA A 62 14.88 9.56 -4.00
N LEU A 63 14.92 8.83 -2.88
CA LEU A 63 14.91 7.36 -2.89
C LEU A 63 13.58 6.78 -3.38
N MET A 64 12.45 7.38 -3.02
CA MET A 64 11.14 7.00 -3.56
C MET A 64 11.08 7.18 -5.08
N ASP A 65 11.61 8.29 -5.60
CA ASP A 65 11.71 8.53 -7.04
C ASP A 65 12.61 7.49 -7.73
N GLN A 66 13.74 7.16 -7.12
CA GLN A 66 14.68 6.17 -7.64
C GLN A 66 14.10 4.75 -7.64
N LEU A 67 13.32 4.38 -6.62
CA LEU A 67 12.74 3.04 -6.47
C LEU A 67 11.44 2.85 -7.26
N ARG A 68 10.75 3.93 -7.62
CA ARG A 68 9.45 3.87 -8.33
C ARG A 68 9.46 2.93 -9.55
N PRO A 69 10.47 2.93 -10.44
CA PRO A 69 10.47 2.04 -11.61
C PRO A 69 10.52 0.55 -11.25
N GLU A 70 11.11 0.22 -10.09
CA GLU A 70 11.28 -1.16 -9.61
C GLU A 70 10.15 -1.59 -8.67
N ALA A 71 9.24 -0.69 -8.29
CA ALA A 71 8.27 -0.93 -7.22
C ALA A 71 7.35 -2.11 -7.51
N VAL A 72 6.88 -2.25 -8.75
CA VAL A 72 6.04 -3.41 -9.16
C VAL A 72 6.84 -4.69 -9.08
N SER A 73 8.05 -4.74 -9.66
CA SER A 73 8.90 -5.94 -9.63
C SER A 73 9.33 -6.36 -8.22
N LEU A 74 9.54 -5.40 -7.31
CA LEU A 74 9.82 -5.67 -5.90
C LEU A 74 8.64 -6.32 -5.17
N VAL A 75 7.41 -5.93 -5.50
CA VAL A 75 6.20 -6.54 -4.94
C VAL A 75 5.94 -7.90 -5.59
N ASP A 76 6.14 -8.01 -6.91
CA ASP A 76 6.01 -9.28 -7.65
C ASP A 76 7.02 -10.33 -7.17
N ALA A 77 8.18 -9.92 -6.66
CA ALA A 77 9.20 -10.83 -6.12
C ALA A 77 8.74 -11.66 -4.90
N PHE A 78 7.63 -11.28 -4.25
CA PHE A 78 6.99 -12.12 -3.22
C PHE A 78 6.24 -13.32 -3.80
N ASP A 79 5.96 -13.31 -5.10
CA ASP A 79 5.34 -14.41 -5.86
C ASP A 79 3.98 -14.86 -5.27
N TYR A 80 3.16 -13.89 -4.86
CA TYR A 80 1.80 -14.17 -4.41
C TYR A 80 0.87 -14.39 -5.61
N SER A 81 0.31 -15.60 -5.72
CA SER A 81 -0.73 -15.86 -6.72
C SER A 81 -2.01 -15.07 -6.45
N ASP A 82 -2.79 -14.78 -7.50
CA ASP A 82 -4.10 -14.13 -7.38
C ASP A 82 -5.05 -14.87 -6.44
N TYR A 83 -4.90 -16.19 -6.29
CA TYR A 83 -5.67 -16.99 -5.33
C TYR A 83 -5.33 -16.64 -3.88
N VAL A 84 -4.04 -16.50 -3.56
CA VAL A 84 -3.56 -16.13 -2.22
C VAL A 84 -3.86 -14.66 -1.94
N LEU A 85 -3.63 -13.78 -2.92
CA LEU A 85 -3.83 -12.34 -2.78
C LEU A 85 -5.32 -11.97 -2.71
N ASN A 86 -6.18 -12.71 -3.41
CA ASN A 86 -7.65 -12.60 -3.37
C ASN A 86 -8.18 -11.15 -3.47
N SER A 87 -7.58 -10.36 -4.36
CA SER A 87 -7.90 -8.94 -4.53
C SER A 87 -8.14 -8.61 -6.00
N PRO A 88 -9.34 -8.12 -6.39
CA PRO A 88 -9.58 -7.69 -7.77
C PRO A 88 -8.76 -6.44 -8.16
N LEU A 89 -8.34 -5.62 -7.19
CA LEU A 89 -7.48 -4.45 -7.44
C LEU A 89 -6.00 -4.83 -7.59
N GLY A 90 -5.58 -5.95 -7.00
CA GLY A 90 -4.19 -6.39 -6.98
C GLY A 90 -3.85 -7.46 -8.01
N ARG A 91 -4.67 -7.62 -9.05
CA ARG A 91 -4.49 -8.70 -10.03
C ARG A 91 -3.20 -8.58 -10.81
N TYR A 92 -2.54 -9.72 -11.01
CA TYR A 92 -1.31 -9.80 -11.78
C TYR A 92 -1.46 -9.36 -13.24
N ASP A 93 -2.59 -9.69 -13.88
CA ASP A 93 -2.85 -9.36 -15.30
C ASP A 93 -3.20 -7.88 -15.56
N GLY A 94 -3.34 -7.08 -14.50
CA GLY A 94 -3.72 -5.67 -14.60
C GLY A 94 -5.15 -5.41 -15.07
N ASN A 95 -5.98 -6.43 -15.28
CA ASN A 95 -7.36 -6.30 -15.73
C ASN A 95 -8.32 -5.94 -14.58
N VAL A 96 -8.00 -4.86 -13.88
CA VAL A 96 -8.62 -4.48 -12.62
C VAL A 96 -10.12 -4.19 -12.75
N TYR A 97 -10.51 -3.41 -13.75
CA TYR A 97 -11.89 -2.89 -13.82
C TYR A 97 -12.93 -3.97 -14.15
N GLU A 98 -12.63 -4.84 -15.10
CA GLU A 98 -13.52 -5.93 -15.49
C GLU A 98 -13.73 -6.91 -14.33
N ASP A 99 -12.65 -7.30 -13.64
CA ASP A 99 -12.74 -8.24 -12.54
C ASP A 99 -13.34 -7.60 -11.28
N LEU A 100 -13.10 -6.31 -11.02
CA LEU A 100 -13.78 -5.58 -9.95
C LEU A 100 -15.29 -5.51 -10.21
N PHE A 101 -15.70 -5.28 -11.46
CA PHE A 101 -17.11 -5.27 -11.84
C PHE A 101 -17.76 -6.64 -11.63
N ARG A 102 -17.14 -7.71 -12.13
CA ARG A 102 -17.60 -9.09 -11.92
C ARG A 102 -17.66 -9.46 -10.44
N TRP A 103 -16.67 -9.04 -9.67
CA TRP A 103 -16.62 -9.24 -8.22
C TRP A 103 -17.81 -8.57 -7.54
N ALA A 104 -18.09 -7.31 -7.87
CA ALA A 104 -19.24 -6.59 -7.33
C ALA A 104 -20.57 -7.27 -7.70
N GLN A 105 -20.74 -7.70 -8.96
CA GLN A 105 -21.95 -8.39 -9.41
C GLN A 105 -22.24 -9.68 -8.65
N ARG A 106 -21.20 -10.40 -8.19
CA ARG A 106 -21.35 -11.65 -7.41
C ARG A 106 -21.77 -11.43 -5.96
N SER A 107 -21.85 -10.19 -5.49
CA SER A 107 -22.33 -9.89 -4.14
C SER A 107 -23.75 -10.42 -3.94
N ALA A 108 -24.01 -11.03 -2.79
CA ALA A 108 -25.35 -11.53 -2.44
C ALA A 108 -26.43 -10.43 -2.46
N LEU A 109 -26.03 -9.16 -2.27
CA LEU A 109 -26.93 -8.00 -2.37
C LEU A 109 -27.40 -7.70 -3.80
N ASN A 110 -26.80 -8.31 -4.81
CA ASN A 110 -27.17 -8.13 -6.21
C ASN A 110 -28.01 -9.30 -6.76
N ASN A 111 -28.32 -10.31 -5.93
CA ASN A 111 -29.18 -11.44 -6.34
C ASN A 111 -30.61 -11.02 -6.66
N GLU A 112 -31.11 -9.97 -6.00
CA GLU A 112 -32.41 -9.39 -6.24
C GLU A 112 -32.26 -7.93 -6.65
N GLN A 113 -33.02 -7.50 -7.66
CA GLN A 113 -33.01 -6.09 -8.12
C GLN A 113 -33.46 -5.12 -7.02
N VAL A 114 -34.37 -5.56 -6.14
CA VAL A 114 -34.91 -4.76 -5.04
C VAL A 114 -34.88 -5.59 -3.77
N GLN A 115 -34.10 -5.13 -2.79
CA GLN A 115 -33.94 -5.82 -1.51
C GLN A 115 -35.26 -5.91 -0.72
N PRO A 116 -35.53 -7.00 0.03
CA PRO A 116 -36.76 -7.14 0.81
C PRO A 116 -37.01 -6.00 1.82
N GLY A 117 -35.93 -5.41 2.34
CA GLY A 117 -35.99 -4.24 3.23
C GLY A 117 -36.63 -3.01 2.58
N PHE A 118 -36.57 -2.88 1.25
CA PHE A 118 -37.26 -1.82 0.53
C PHE A 118 -38.77 -1.93 0.70
N TYR A 119 -39.35 -3.11 0.46
CA TYR A 119 -40.79 -3.31 0.58
C TYR A 119 -41.28 -3.19 2.02
N LYS A 120 -40.49 -3.67 2.99
CA LYS A 120 -40.86 -3.68 4.40
C LYS A 120 -40.80 -2.30 5.05
N TYR A 121 -39.81 -1.47 4.69
CA TYR A 121 -39.51 -0.23 5.42
C TYR A 121 -39.53 1.02 4.53
N LEU A 122 -38.81 1.00 3.40
CA LEU A 122 -38.61 2.21 2.60
C LEU A 122 -39.85 2.59 1.80
N ARG A 123 -40.52 1.60 1.17
CA ARG A 123 -41.71 1.83 0.34
C ARG A 123 -42.88 2.44 1.14
N PRO A 124 -43.26 1.94 2.33
CA PRO A 124 -44.29 2.58 3.15
C PRO A 124 -43.94 4.01 3.55
N LEU A 125 -42.69 4.27 3.97
CA LEU A 125 -42.21 5.59 4.36
C LEU A 125 -42.28 6.60 3.20
N MET A 126 -41.85 6.19 2.01
CA MET A 126 -41.89 7.04 0.82
C MET A 126 -43.33 7.35 0.39
N GLN A 127 -44.27 6.41 0.59
CA GLN A 127 -45.68 6.60 0.26
C GLN A 127 -46.41 7.47 1.28
N SER A 128 -46.08 7.36 2.57
CA SER A 128 -46.66 8.21 3.62
C SER A 128 -46.26 9.68 3.48
N ASN A 129 -45.06 9.95 2.95
CA ASN A 129 -44.50 11.30 2.83
C ASN A 129 -44.78 11.98 1.47
N LYS A 130 -45.66 11.42 0.64
CA LYS A 130 -46.11 12.11 -0.58
C LYS A 130 -47.01 13.29 -0.20
N SER A 131 -46.56 14.50 -0.47
CA SER A 131 -47.37 15.73 -0.30
C SER A 131 -48.66 15.62 -1.12
N LYS A 132 -49.81 15.87 -0.50
CA LYS A 132 -51.10 15.98 -1.17
C LYS A 132 -51.22 17.40 -1.73
N LEU A 133 -50.65 17.63 -2.91
CA LEU A 133 -50.97 18.78 -3.75
C LEU A 133 -52.13 18.39 -4.66
#